data_AF-X1GAB8-F1
#
_entry.id   AF-X1GAB8-F1
#
_cell.length_a   1.000
_cell.length_b   1.000
_cell.length_c   1.000
_cell.angle_alpha   90.00
_cell.angle_beta   90.00
_cell.angle_gamma   90.00
#
_symmetry.space_group_name_H-M   'P 1'
#
loop_
_entity.id
_entity.type
_entity.pdbx_description
1 polymer ?
#
loop_
_entity_poly.entity_id
_entity_poly.type
_entity_poly.pdbx_seq_one_letter_code
_entity_poly.pdbx_strand_id
1 'polypeptide(L)' 'RKQEAEINKEKCKSKIFKYLFTNQGKKHIQVREIKKSIPNPIIMNLPEHFNDILVELLQENNISGKVVGDELFLE' A
#
# COMPACT_ATOMS: atom_id res chain seq x y z
N ARG A 1 21.78 1.61 2.62
CA ARG A 1 21.13 1.10 1.39
C ARG A 1 20.09 0.02 1.69
N LYS A 2 20.42 -1.26 1.95
CA LYS A 2 19.37 -2.30 2.22
C LYS A 2 18.44 -1.94 3.39
N GLN A 3 19.00 -1.51 4.53
CA GLN A 3 18.19 -1.11 5.70
C GLN A 3 17.26 0.08 5.43
N GLU A 4 17.66 1.07 4.63
CA GLU A 4 16.83 2.24 4.35
C GLU A 4 15.64 1.88 3.45
N ALA A 5 15.85 1.00 2.46
CA ALA A 5 14.79 0.52 1.61
C ALA A 5 13.74 -0.27 2.42
N GLU A 6 14.18 -1.14 3.34
CA GLU A 6 13.26 -1.84 4.26
C GLU A 6 12.50 -0.88 5.18
N ILE A 7 13.18 0.15 5.73
CA ILE A 7 12.50 1.20 6.51
C ILE A 7 11.45 1.92 5.66
N ASN A 8 11.72 2.18 4.38
CA ASN A 8 10.76 2.80 3.49
C ASN A 8 9.59 1.87 3.15
N LYS A 9 9.82 0.55 3.01
CA LYS A 9 8.76 -0.45 2.87
C LYS A 9 7.81 -0.41 4.07
N GLU A 10 8.34 -0.44 5.29
CA GLU A 10 7.51 -0.38 6.50
C GLU A 10 6.74 0.94 6.64
N LYS A 11 7.38 2.07 6.30
CA LYS A 11 6.68 3.36 6.24
C LYS A 11 5.58 3.38 5.18
N CYS A 12 5.83 2.78 4.03
CA CYS A 12 4.86 2.66 2.94
C CYS A 12 3.64 1.85 3.42
N LYS A 13 3.86 0.66 3.98
CA LYS A 13 2.84 -0.19 4.61
C LYS A 13 2.01 0.59 5.62
N SER A 14 2.65 1.27 6.57
CA SER A 14 1.96 2.08 7.58
C SER A 14 1.04 3.16 6.98
N LYS A 15 1.48 3.82 5.90
CA LYS A 15 0.67 4.83 5.20
C LYS A 15 -0.50 4.22 4.42
N ILE A 16 -0.29 3.10 3.74
CA ILE A 16 -1.35 2.33 3.08
C ILE A 16 -2.40 1.95 4.11
N PHE A 17 -2.00 1.35 5.23
CA PHE A 17 -2.92 0.93 6.29
C PHE A 17 -3.75 2.10 6.82
N LYS A 18 -3.11 3.25 7.10
CA LYS A 18 -3.80 4.46 7.53
C LYS A 18 -4.81 4.95 6.48
N TYR A 19 -4.44 4.90 5.19
CA TYR A 19 -5.34 5.29 4.10
C TYR A 19 -6.58 4.39 4.04
N LEU A 20 -6.38 3.06 4.09
CA LEU A 20 -7.47 2.08 4.08
C LEU A 20 -8.38 2.27 5.29
N PHE A 21 -7.82 2.48 6.48
CA PHE A 21 -8.57 2.75 7.70
C PHE A 21 -9.41 4.03 7.60
N THR A 22 -8.85 5.10 7.03
CA THR A 22 -9.57 6.38 6.86
C THR A 22 -10.68 6.28 5.80
N ASN A 23 -10.54 5.35 4.85
CA ASN A 23 -11.48 5.13 3.74
C ASN A 23 -12.32 3.85 3.96
N GLN A 24 -12.48 3.42 5.21
CA GLN A 24 -13.34 2.30 5.55
C GLN A 24 -14.75 2.49 4.98
N GLY A 25 -15.31 1.43 4.41
CA GLY A 25 -16.59 1.45 3.70
C GLY A 25 -16.46 1.62 2.18
N LYS A 26 -15.30 2.01 1.64
CA LYS A 26 -15.04 1.93 0.20
C LYS A 26 -14.63 0.50 -0.17
N LYS A 27 -15.43 -0.16 -1.01
CA LYS A 27 -15.11 -1.48 -1.57
C LYS A 27 -14.20 -1.44 -2.79
N HIS A 28 -14.03 -0.25 -3.37
CA HIS A 28 -13.23 -0.05 -4.57
C HIS A 28 -12.39 1.21 -4.44
N ILE A 29 -11.09 1.07 -4.63
CA ILE A 29 -10.10 2.13 -4.46
C ILE A 29 -9.10 2.04 -5.60
N GLN A 30 -8.80 3.15 -6.27
CA GLN A 30 -7.74 3.17 -7.26
C GLN A 30 -6.37 3.19 -6.56
N VAL A 31 -5.46 2.32 -6.96
CA VAL A 31 -4.11 2.18 -6.40
C VAL A 31 -3.33 3.50 -6.50
N ARG A 32 -3.50 4.26 -7.59
CA ARG A 32 -2.95 5.61 -7.73
C ARG A 32 -3.41 6.59 -6.62
N GLU A 33 -4.62 6.46 -6.09
CA GLU A 33 -5.12 7.31 -5.01
C GLU A 33 -4.44 6.96 -3.68
N ILE A 34 -4.16 5.67 -3.46
CA ILE A 34 -3.36 5.22 -2.31
C ILE A 34 -1.94 5.77 -2.44
N LYS A 35 -1.31 5.66 -3.61
CA LYS A 35 0.04 6.21 -3.88
C LYS A 35 0.12 7.71 -3.59
N LYS A 36 -0.89 8.49 -3.99
CA LYS A 36 -0.94 9.95 -3.71
C LYS A 36 -0.92 10.28 -2.22
N SER A 37 -1.36 9.37 -1.35
CA SER A 37 -1.32 9.57 0.10
C SER A 37 0.07 9.35 0.73
N ILE A 38 1.04 8.89 -0.07
CA ILE A 38 2.36 8.47 0.39
C ILE A 38 3.40 9.44 -0.15
N PRO A 39 4.31 9.96 0.70
CA PRO A 39 5.38 10.85 0.26
C PRO A 39 6.25 10.24 -0.84
N ASN A 40 6.49 11.01 -1.93
CA ASN A 40 7.35 10.60 -3.04
C ASN A 40 8.72 10.03 -2.64
N PRO A 41 9.45 10.59 -1.64
CA PRO A 41 10.74 10.02 -1.23
C PRO A 41 10.66 8.57 -0.74
N ILE A 42 9.51 8.14 -0.20
CA ILE A 42 9.29 6.76 0.22
C ILE A 42 9.07 5.88 -1.01
N ILE A 43 8.17 6.30 -1.92
CA ILE A 43 7.82 5.55 -3.14
C ILE A 43 9.05 5.34 -4.04
N MET A 44 9.90 6.37 -4.18
CA MET A 44 11.10 6.30 -5.02
C MET A 44 12.20 5.39 -4.45
N ASN A 45 12.14 5.05 -3.17
CA ASN A 45 13.15 4.25 -2.48
C ASN A 45 12.56 2.97 -1.88
N LEU A 46 11.56 2.40 -2.55
CA LEU A 46 11.00 1.10 -2.21
C LEU A 46 11.94 -0.03 -2.68
N PRO A 47 12.03 -1.14 -1.93
CA PRO A 47 12.82 -2.31 -2.33
C PRO A 47 12.15 -3.13 -3.44
N GLU A 48 10.84 -2.95 -3.65
CA GLU A 48 10.02 -3.71 -4.61
C GLU A 48 8.87 -2.86 -5.16
N HIS A 49 8.04 -3.42 -6.04
CA HIS A 49 6.92 -2.67 -6.62
C HIS A 49 5.84 -2.38 -5.58
N PHE A 50 5.23 -1.20 -5.69
CA PHE A 50 4.16 -0.78 -4.78
C PHE A 50 3.02 -1.80 -4.65
N ASN A 51 2.65 -2.45 -5.76
CA ASN A 51 1.56 -3.41 -5.76
C ASN A 51 1.91 -4.67 -4.94
N ASP A 52 3.17 -5.09 -4.95
CA ASP A 52 3.64 -6.23 -4.15
C ASP A 52 3.55 -5.90 -2.66
N ILE A 53 4.00 -4.70 -2.27
CA ILE A 53 3.86 -4.20 -0.88
C ILE A 53 2.39 -4.12 -0.46
N LEU A 54 1.51 -3.68 -1.36
CA LEU A 54 0.08 -3.61 -1.09
C LEU A 54 -0.51 -5.00 -0.87
N VAL A 55 -0.19 -5.97 -1.73
CA VAL A 55 -0.66 -7.36 -1.59
C VAL A 55 -0.13 -7.99 -0.30
N GLU A 56 1.16 -7.82 -0.01
CA GLU A 56 1.79 -8.31 1.21
C GLU A 56 1.10 -7.72 2.45
N LEU A 57 0.84 -6.41 2.46
CA LEU A 57 0.13 -5.76 3.57
C LEU A 57 -1.28 -6.33 3.77
N LEU A 58 -2.03 -6.57 2.69
CA LEU A 58 -3.37 -7.15 2.78
C LEU A 58 -3.31 -8.55 3.40
N GLN A 59 -2.34 -9.37 2.98
CA GLN A 59 -2.12 -10.71 3.53
C GLN A 59 -1.70 -10.67 5.00
N GLU A 60 -0.71 -9.84 5.36
CA GLU A 60 -0.21 -9.72 6.73
C GLU A 60 -1.28 -9.27 7.73
N ASN A 61 -2.22 -8.44 7.29
CA ASN A 61 -3.28 -7.89 8.13
C ASN A 61 -4.61 -8.65 8.00
N ASN A 62 -4.64 -9.79 7.28
CA ASN A 62 -5.86 -10.54 6.98
C ASN A 62 -6.99 -9.67 6.42
N ILE A 63 -6.65 -8.69 5.57
CA ILE A 63 -7.62 -7.82 4.89
C ILE A 63 -8.09 -8.53 3.63
N SER A 64 -9.37 -8.90 3.58
CA SER A 64 -9.99 -9.48 2.39
C SER A 64 -10.04 -8.44 1.27
N GLY A 65 -9.12 -8.59 0.30
CA GLY A 65 -9.06 -7.72 -0.86
C GLY A 65 -8.18 -8.26 -1.97
N LYS A 66 -8.39 -7.71 -3.17
CA LYS A 66 -7.69 -8.12 -4.40
C LYS A 66 -7.22 -6.89 -5.17
N VAL A 67 -5.96 -6.91 -5.58
CA VAL A 67 -5.41 -5.91 -6.50
C VAL A 67 -5.53 -6.45 -7.93
N VAL A 68 -6.18 -5.68 -8.81
CA VAL A 68 -6.32 -5.98 -10.25
C VAL A 68 -5.89 -4.74 -11.03
N GLY A 69 -4.71 -4.78 -11.65
CA GLY A 69 -4.16 -3.63 -12.35
C GLY A 69 -3.88 -2.44 -11.44
N ASP A 70 -4.59 -1.33 -11.66
CA ASP A 70 -4.51 -0.09 -10.85
C ASP A 70 -5.69 0.04 -9.88
N GLU A 71 -6.39 -1.07 -9.58
CA GLU A 71 -7.57 -1.08 -8.72
C GLU A 71 -7.42 -2.07 -7.56
N LEU A 72 -7.86 -1.65 -6.38
CA LEU A 72 -7.99 -2.45 -5.17
C LEU A 72 -9.48 -2.66 -4.88
N PHE A 73 -9.87 -3.93 -4.80
CA PHE A 73 -11.19 -4.38 -4.39
C PHE A 73 -11.11 -4.89 -2.95
N LEU A 74 -11.98 -4.40 -2.07
CA LEU A 74 -12.10 -4.83 -0.67
C LEU A 74 -13.46 -5.49 -0.48
N GLU A 75 -13.51 -6.61 0.25
CA GLU A 75 -14.75 -7.39 0.49
C GLU A 75 -15.57 -6.86 1.66
#